data_AF-A0AAP0C041-F1
#
_entry.id   AF-A0AAP0C041-F1
#
_cell.length_a   1.000
_cell.length_b   1.000
_cell.length_c   1.000
_cell.angle_alpha   90.00
_cell.angle_beta   90.00
_cell.angle_gamma   90.00
#
_symmetry.space_group_name_H-M   'P 1'
#
loop_
_entity.id
_entity.type
_entity.pdbx_description
1 polymer ?
#
loop_
_entity_poly.entity_id
_entity_poly.type
_entity_poly.pdbx_seq_one_letter_code
_entity_poly.pdbx_strand_id
1 'polypeptide(L)' 'MINGLSPWGNKHLIPRSSLREPLESLCRAHIGVIHHVDLVGNADPSISNIRHIVHHS' A
#
# COMPACT_ATOMS: atom_id res chain seq x y z
N MET A 1 7.76 0.13 0.19
CA MET A 1 6.79 0.49 1.24
C MET A 1 5.54 1.03 0.59
N ILE A 2 4.36 0.60 1.05
CA ILE A 2 3.03 0.96 0.52
C ILE A 2 2.32 1.80 1.58
N ASN A 3 1.71 2.92 1.20
CA ASN A 3 0.98 3.77 2.15
C ASN A 3 -0.40 3.16 2.45
N GLY A 4 -0.68 2.85 3.71
CA GLY A 4 -1.95 2.30 4.14
C GLY A 4 -3.14 3.25 3.93
N LEU A 5 -2.93 4.56 3.99
CA LEU A 5 -4.01 5.53 3.77
C LEU A 5 -4.45 5.61 2.29
N SER A 6 -3.55 5.28 1.37
CA SER A 6 -3.82 5.28 -0.06
C SER A 6 -2.78 4.42 -0.78
N PRO A 7 -2.96 3.08 -0.80
CA PRO A 7 -1.96 2.15 -1.30
C PRO A 7 -1.50 2.44 -2.72
N TRP A 8 -2.44 2.84 -3.58
CA TRP A 8 -2.23 2.99 -5.02
C TRP A 8 -2.49 4.42 -5.52
N GLY A 9 -2.79 5.35 -4.61
CA GLY A 9 -3.23 6.70 -4.99
C GLY A 9 -4.38 6.64 -6.00
N ASN A 10 -4.29 7.49 -7.03
CA ASN A 10 -5.21 7.49 -8.17
C ASN A 10 -4.75 6.59 -9.34
N LYS A 11 -3.82 5.65 -9.11
CA LYS A 11 -3.24 4.70 -10.11
C LYS A 11 -2.49 5.33 -11.30
N HIS A 12 -2.32 6.65 -11.35
CA HIS A 12 -1.48 7.29 -12.36
C HIS A 12 -0.04 7.37 -11.87
N LEU A 13 0.90 7.65 -12.78
CA LEU A 13 2.27 8.00 -12.40
C LEU A 13 2.39 9.51 -12.14
N ILE A 14 3.49 9.92 -11.52
CA ILE A 14 3.94 11.32 -11.52
C ILE A 14 3.93 11.89 -12.96
N PRO A 15 3.54 13.17 -13.15
CA PRO A 15 3.12 14.14 -12.13
C PRO A 15 1.64 14.05 -11.74
N ARG A 16 0.86 13.15 -12.35
CA ARG A 16 -0.59 13.05 -12.12
C ARG A 16 -0.95 12.34 -10.82
N SER A 17 0.02 11.73 -10.15
CA SER A 17 -0.15 11.00 -8.90
C SER A 17 1.17 10.89 -8.13
N SER A 18 1.12 10.16 -7.02
CA SER A 18 2.24 9.80 -6.16
C SER A 18 3.01 8.55 -6.60
N LEU A 19 2.50 7.73 -7.53
CA LEU A 19 3.23 6.54 -7.99
C LEU A 19 4.42 6.94 -8.86
N ARG A 20 5.58 6.36 -8.56
CA ARG A 20 6.82 6.55 -9.34
C ARG A 20 7.02 5.47 -10.41
N GLU A 21 6.37 4.32 -10.23
CA GLU A 21 6.45 3.17 -11.12
C GLU A 21 5.05 2.56 -11.29
N PRO A 22 4.79 1.82 -12.40
CA PRO A 22 3.53 1.12 -12.60
C PRO A 22 3.25 0.12 -11.47
N LEU A 23 1.98 -0.14 -11.16
CA LEU A 23 1.60 -1.06 -10.07
C LEU A 23 2.14 -2.48 -10.30
N GLU A 24 2.27 -2.88 -11.56
CA GLU A 24 2.88 -4.14 -12.01
C GLU A 24 4.33 -4.31 -11.52
N SER A 25 5.01 -3.22 -11.17
CA SER A 25 6.35 -3.25 -10.58
C SER A 25 6.38 -3.92 -9.21
N LEU A 26 5.24 -4.01 -8.53
CA LEU A 26 5.12 -4.71 -7.26
C LEU A 26 5.41 -6.21 -7.39
N CYS A 27 5.25 -6.81 -8.58
CA CYS A 27 5.61 -8.21 -8.83
C CYS A 27 7.10 -8.51 -8.59
N ARG A 28 7.97 -7.47 -8.57
CA ARG A 28 9.40 -7.63 -8.24
C ARG A 28 9.66 -7.68 -6.74
N ALA A 29 8.67 -7.33 -5.91
CA ALA A 29 8.82 -7.32 -4.46
C ALA A 29 8.58 -8.72 -3.88
N HIS A 30 9.58 -9.24 -3.16
CA HIS A 30 9.41 -10.45 -2.35
C HIS A 30 8.65 -10.16 -1.05
N ILE A 31 8.77 -8.94 -0.51
CA ILE A 31 8.14 -8.50 0.74
C ILE A 31 7.59 -7.10 0.54
N GLY A 32 6.31 -6.90 0.88
CA GLY A 32 5.66 -5.61 0.91
C GLY A 32 5.44 -5.14 2.35
N VAL A 33 5.95 -3.95 2.69
CA VAL A 33 5.69 -3.30 3.99
C VAL A 33 4.65 -2.21 3.80
N ILE A 34 3.52 -2.33 4.50
CA ILE A 34 2.46 -1.31 4.52
C ILE A 34 2.63 -0.48 5.79
N HIS A 35 2.70 0.84 5.65
CA HIS A 35 2.90 1.79 6.76
C HIS A 35 1.67 2.70 6.90
N HIS A 36 1.51 3.37 8.04
CA HIS A 36 0.32 4.18 8.38
C HIS A 36 -1.00 3.39 8.42
N VAL A 37 -0.94 2.08 8.67
CA VAL A 37 -2.13 1.22 8.80
C VAL A 37 -2.95 1.56 10.04
N ASP A 38 -2.29 2.05 11.09
CA ASP A 38 -2.87 2.57 12.31
C ASP A 38 -3.79 3.79 12.07
N LEU A 39 -3.53 4.55 11.01
CA LEU A 39 -4.29 5.73 10.64
C LEU A 39 -5.50 5.44 9.73
N VAL A 40 -5.66 4.20 9.25
CA VAL A 40 -6.68 3.83 8.25
C VAL A 40 -8.10 3.81 8.83
N GLY A 41 -8.26 3.67 10.15
CA GLY A 41 -9.56 3.60 10.80
C GLY A 41 -10.52 2.58 10.13
N ASN A 42 -11.84 2.82 10.22
CA ASN A 42 -12.85 2.05 9.48
C ASN A 42 -13.10 2.60 8.05
N ALA A 43 -12.24 3.50 7.56
CA ALA A 43 -12.58 4.39 6.45
C ALA A 43 -12.25 3.83 5.05
N ASP A 44 -11.35 2.84 4.94
CA ASP A 44 -10.97 2.27 3.64
C ASP A 44 -11.14 0.73 3.58
N PRO A 45 -12.19 0.22 2.90
CA PRO A 45 -12.42 -1.22 2.74
C PRO A 45 -11.39 -1.90 1.82
N SER A 46 -10.48 -1.17 1.16
CA SER A 46 -9.38 -1.77 0.42
C SER A 46 -8.29 -2.35 1.33
N ILE A 47 -8.17 -1.83 2.55
CA ILE A 47 -7.21 -2.29 3.58
C ILE A 47 -7.80 -3.40 4.45
N SER A 48 -9.13 -3.47 4.58
CA SER A 48 -9.80 -4.44 5.46
C SER A 48 -9.51 -5.92 5.12
N ASN A 49 -9.08 -6.20 3.89
CA ASN A 49 -8.67 -7.53 3.43
C ASN A 49 -7.17 -7.85 3.65
N ILE A 50 -6.39 -6.88 4.14
CA ILE A 50 -4.96 -7.05 4.38
C ILE A 50 -4.78 -7.67 5.77
N ARG A 51 -4.56 -8.98 5.81
CA ARG A 51 -4.27 -9.70 7.05
C ARG A 51 -2.92 -9.24 7.60
N HIS A 52 -2.93 -8.66 8.79
CA HIS A 52 -1.75 -8.32 9.55
C HIS A 52 -1.00 -9.60 9.94
N ILE A 53 0.18 -9.85 9.35
CA ILE A 53 1.08 -10.95 9.76
C ILE A 53 2.35 -10.29 10.30
N VAL A 54 2.48 -10.30 11.63
CA VAL A 54 3.73 -9.90 12.30
C VAL A 54 4.48 -11.17 12.66
N HIS A 55 5.59 -11.43 11.97
CA HIS A 55 6.58 -12.38 12.45
C HIS A 55 7.44 -11.67 13.50
N HIS A 56 7.30 -12.09 14.76
CA HIS A 56 8.27 -11.80 15.79
C HIS A 56 9.40 -12.83 15.65
N SER A 57 10.64 -12.35 15.49
CA SER A 57 11.87 -13.12 15.69
C SER A 57 12.30 -13.06 17.14
#